data_AF-A0A963KR31-F1
#
_entry.id   AF-A0A963KR31-F1
#
_cell.length_a   1.000
_cell.length_b   1.000
_cell.length_c   1.000
_cell.angle_alpha   90.00
_cell.angle_beta   90.00
_cell.angle_gamma   90.00
#
_symmetry.space_group_name_H-M   'P 1'
#
loop_
_entity.id
_entity.type
_entity.pdbx_description
1 polymer ?
#
loop_
_entity_poly.entity_id
_entity_poly.type
_entity_poly.pdbx_seq_one_letter_code
_entity_poly.pdbx_strand_id
1 'polypeptide(L)' 'MVEQGLVSKGPTIIGNDVWLGAGVRILDGVRIGDGAIVGGGAVVTTDIAPETIVAGIPAREIGRRR' A
#
# COMPACT_ATOMS: atom_id res chain seq x y z
N MET A 1 -8.15 23.61 -18.44
CA MET A 1 -7.16 22.54 -18.20
C MET A 1 -6.48 22.88 -16.89
N VAL A 2 -6.58 22.02 -15.87
CA VAL A 2 -5.88 22.23 -14.60
C VAL A 2 -4.57 21.46 -14.70
N GLU A 3 -3.46 22.11 -14.36
CA GLU A 3 -2.17 21.44 -14.29
C GLU A 3 -2.16 20.54 -13.05
N GLN A 4 -1.93 19.24 -13.24
CA GLN A 4 -1.71 18.34 -12.13
C GLN A 4 -0.33 18.63 -11.55
N GLY A 5 -0.28 19.08 -10.29
CA GLY A 5 1.00 19.30 -9.61
C GLY A 5 1.79 18.00 -9.46
N LEU A 6 3.08 18.04 -9.78
CA LEU A 6 4.04 16.98 -9.46
C LEU A 6 4.53 17.18 -8.02
N VAL A 7 3.68 16.84 -7.04
CA VAL A 7 4.02 16.94 -5.61
C VAL A 7 4.16 15.54 -5.04
N SER A 8 5.25 15.31 -4.31
CA SER A 8 5.46 14.07 -3.56
C SER A 8 5.20 14.27 -2.05
N LYS A 9 4.53 13.32 -1.40
CA LYS A 9 4.36 13.20 0.06
C LYS A 9 5.57 12.59 0.78
N GLY A 10 6.67 12.36 0.06
CA GLY A 10 7.89 11.74 0.59
C GLY A 10 8.02 10.26 0.25
N PRO A 11 9.00 9.56 0.83
CA PRO A 11 9.31 8.19 0.47
C PRO A 11 8.20 7.23 0.87
N THR A 12 7.98 6.20 0.04
CA THR A 12 7.22 5.01 0.41
C THR A 12 8.14 4.06 1.17
N ILE A 13 7.73 3.63 2.37
CA ILE A 13 8.50 2.70 3.20
C ILE A 13 7.81 1.33 3.17
N ILE A 14 8.57 0.30 2.81
CA ILE A 14 8.12 -1.10 2.83
C ILE A 14 8.91 -1.82 3.91
N GLY A 15 8.21 -2.40 4.87
CA GLY A 15 8.80 -3.21 5.94
C GLY A 15 9.35 -4.55 5.46
N ASN A 16 9.78 -5.36 6.42
CA ASN A 16 10.30 -6.71 6.19
C ASN A 16 9.17 -7.70 5.89
N ASP A 17 9.45 -8.74 5.12
CA ASP A 17 8.51 -9.86 4.84
C ASP A 17 7.13 -9.46 4.29
N VAL A 18 7.07 -8.33 3.59
CA VAL A 18 5.85 -7.85 2.90
C VAL A 18 5.66 -8.59 1.58
N TRP A 19 4.44 -9.07 1.34
CA TRP A 19 4.06 -9.63 0.05
C TRP A 19 3.22 -8.64 -0.77
N LEU A 20 3.75 -8.20 -1.91
CA LEU A 20 3.03 -7.37 -2.87
C LEU A 20 2.56 -8.21 -4.05
N GLY A 21 1.25 -8.30 -4.24
CA GLY A 21 0.65 -8.93 -5.41
C GLY A 21 0.97 -8.17 -6.70
N ALA A 22 0.83 -8.86 -7.84
CA ALA A 22 1.11 -8.27 -9.14
C ALA A 22 0.25 -7.02 -9.40
N GLY A 23 0.86 -5.96 -9.94
CA GLY A 23 0.16 -4.74 -10.34
C GLY A 23 -0.34 -3.85 -9.19
N VAL A 24 0.16 -4.05 -7.97
CA VAL A 24 -0.08 -3.13 -6.85
C VAL A 24 0.48 -1.73 -7.16
N ARG A 25 -0.29 -0.70 -6.81
CA ARG A 25 0.14 0.71 -6.83
C ARG A 25 0.12 1.24 -5.40
N ILE A 26 1.21 1.85 -4.97
CA ILE A 26 1.34 2.45 -3.64
C ILE A 26 1.55 3.94 -3.84
N LEU A 27 0.71 4.75 -3.19
CA LEU A 27 0.90 6.20 -3.22
C LEU A 27 2.13 6.59 -2.39
N ASP A 28 2.71 7.72 -2.75
CA ASP A 28 3.83 8.34 -2.07
C ASP A 28 3.54 8.61 -0.58
N GLY A 29 4.59 8.57 0.24
CA GLY A 29 4.50 8.77 1.68
C GLY A 29 3.89 7.61 2.49
N VAL A 30 3.34 6.58 1.84
CA VAL A 30 2.74 5.42 2.52
C VAL A 30 3.81 4.55 3.19
N ARG A 31 3.51 4.07 4.41
CA ARG A 31 4.28 3.05 5.12
C ARG A 31 3.51 1.72 5.15
N ILE A 32 4.16 0.65 4.71
CA ILE A 32 3.65 -0.72 4.79
C ILE A 32 4.41 -1.46 5.89
N GLY A 33 3.69 -1.85 6.95
CA GLY A 33 4.26 -2.55 8.09
C GLY A 33 4.74 -3.97 7.77
N ASP A 34 5.62 -4.48 8.63
CA ASP A 34 6.25 -5.79 8.49
C ASP A 34 5.22 -6.92 8.33
N GLY A 35 5.50 -7.89 7.47
CA GLY A 35 4.67 -9.07 7.28
C GLY A 35 3.33 -8.84 6.56
N ALA A 36 3.01 -7.60 6.17
CA ALA A 36 1.75 -7.26 5.50
C ALA A 36 1.61 -7.93 4.11
N ILE A 37 0.37 -8.14 3.68
CA ILE A 37 0.03 -8.72 2.38
C ILE A 37 -0.86 -7.75 1.61
N VAL A 38 -0.46 -7.38 0.40
CA VAL A 38 -1.23 -6.52 -0.50
C VAL A 38 -1.69 -7.33 -1.70
N GLY A 39 -3.01 -7.51 -1.85
CA GLY A 39 -3.61 -8.26 -2.95
C GLY A 39 -3.31 -7.63 -4.33
N GLY A 40 -3.29 -8.46 -5.37
CA GLY A 40 -3.00 -8.02 -6.74
C GLY A 40 -3.91 -6.89 -7.23
N GLY A 41 -3.34 -5.94 -7.96
CA GLY A 41 -4.05 -4.79 -8.52
C GLY A 41 -4.51 -3.71 -7.52
N ALA A 42 -4.23 -3.88 -6.22
CA ALA A 42 -4.68 -2.95 -5.20
C ALA A 42 -4.03 -1.56 -5.34
N VAL A 43 -4.75 -0.52 -4.90
CA VAL A 43 -4.24 0.86 -4.83
C VAL A 43 -4.17 1.28 -3.37
N VAL A 44 -2.95 1.31 -2.82
CA VAL A 44 -2.69 1.65 -1.42
C VAL A 44 -2.59 3.16 -1.28
N THR A 45 -3.55 3.75 -0.58
CA THR A 45 -3.67 5.21 -0.40
C THR A 45 -3.33 5.69 1.01
N THR A 46 -3.12 4.76 1.95
CA THR A 46 -2.88 5.01 3.38
C THR A 46 -1.95 3.95 3.94
N ASP A 47 -1.33 4.23 5.09
CA ASP A 47 -0.45 3.29 5.78
C ASP A 47 -1.16 1.95 6.09
N ILE A 48 -0.38 0.87 6.07
CA ILE A 48 -0.83 -0.49 6.36
C ILE A 48 -0.11 -0.96 7.62
N ALA A 49 -0.87 -1.43 8.61
CA ALA A 49 -0.30 -1.98 9.84
C ALA A 49 0.45 -3.31 9.57
N PRO A 50 1.42 -3.70 10.42
CA PRO A 50 2.07 -5.00 10.33
C PRO A 50 1.07 -6.16 10.28
N GLU A 51 1.45 -7.23 9.58
CA GLU A 51 0.69 -8.49 9.44
C GLU A 51 -0.72 -8.34 8.85
N THR A 52 -1.05 -7.17 8.30
CA THR A 52 -2.39 -6.88 7.77
C THR A 52 -2.50 -7.33 6.31
N ILE A 53 -3.63 -7.93 5.95
CA ILE A 53 -3.96 -8.31 4.57
C ILE A 53 -4.91 -7.25 4.01
N VAL A 54 -4.54 -6.59 2.91
CA VAL A 54 -5.36 -5.57 2.25
C VAL A 54 -5.59 -5.90 0.76
N ALA A 55 -6.72 -5.46 0.20
CA ALA A 55 -7.00 -5.55 -1.24
C ALA A 55 -7.98 -4.46 -1.71
N GLY A 56 -8.09 -4.27 -3.03
CA GLY A 56 -9.08 -3.38 -3.65
C GLY A 56 -8.55 -2.00 -4.06
N ILE A 57 -9.45 -1.18 -4.63
CA ILE A 57 -9.20 0.19 -5.07
C ILE A 57 -10.28 1.11 -4.47
N PRO A 58 -9.98 1.88 -3.41
CA PRO A 58 -8.74 1.88 -2.64
C PRO A 58 -8.56 0.60 -1.80
N ALA A 59 -7.32 0.27 -1.44
CA ALA A 59 -7.01 -0.91 -0.62
C ALA A 59 -7.65 -0.80 0.78
N ARG A 60 -8.28 -1.89 1.24
CA ARG A 60 -8.91 -2.01 2.56
C ARG A 60 -8.49 -3.31 3.24
N GLU A 61 -8.43 -3.29 4.57
CA GLU A 61 -8.17 -4.50 5.38
C GLU A 61 -9.25 -5.55 5.10
N ILE A 62 -8.81 -6.76 4.76
CA ILE A 62 -9.65 -7.94 4.52
C ILE A 62 -9.28 -9.10 5.45
N GLY A 63 -8.22 -8.96 6.25
CA GLY A 63 -7.78 -9.99 7.19
C GLY A 63 -6.42 -9.69 7.80
N ARG A 64 -5.89 -10.67 8.53
CA ARG A 64 -4.54 -10.64 9.11
C ARG A 64 -3.80 -11.94 8.81
N ARG A 65 -2.49 -11.84 8.58
CA ARG A 65 -1.56 -12.97 8.53
C ARG A 65 -1.51 -13.58 9.94
N ARG A 66 -1.61 -14.91 10.03
CA ARG A 66 -1.51 -15.70 11.26
C ARG A 66 -0.33 -16.65 11.16
#